data_AF-S9RQ71-F1
#
_entry.id   AF-S9RQ71-F1
#
_cell.length_a   1.000
_cell.length_b   1.000
_cell.length_c   1.000
_cell.angle_alpha   90.00
_cell.angle_beta   90.00
_cell.angle_gamma   90.00
#
_symmetry.space_group_name_H-M   'P 1'
#
loop_
_entity.id
_entity.type
_entity.pdbx_description
1 polymer ?
#
loop_
_entity_poly.entity_id
_entity_poly.type
_entity_poly.pdbx_seq_one_letter_code
_entity_poly.pdbx_strand_id
1 'polypeptide(L)'
;MMPSLTIDFFHDVVCCWCFNISSRMRNLAEARDIADRATLLDVADELGFETEAFAGMLDAPTTSGAVEADRQHARTLQVRAIPALVIRETGTRLINGPREALAAQIGAALHLTV
;
A
#
# COMPACT_ATOMS: atom_id res chain seq x y z
N MET A 1 9.34 -29.13 3.24
CA MET A 1 8.62 -27.87 3.54
C MET A 1 8.68 -27.03 2.28
N MET A 2 7.56 -26.52 1.76
CA MET A 2 7.59 -25.67 0.55
C MET A 2 8.13 -24.28 0.94
N PRO A 3 9.07 -23.70 0.19
CA PRO A 3 9.53 -22.33 0.46
C PRO A 3 8.35 -21.37 0.32
N SER A 4 8.15 -20.50 1.31
CA SER A 4 7.18 -19.40 1.27
C SER A 4 7.88 -18.11 0.84
N LEU A 5 7.20 -17.32 0.02
CA LEU A 5 7.69 -16.03 -0.45
C LEU A 5 6.67 -14.94 -0.10
N THR A 6 7.13 -13.80 0.41
CA THR A 6 6.29 -12.67 0.75
C THR A 6 6.46 -11.57 -0.29
N ILE A 7 5.36 -11.13 -0.90
CA ILE A 7 5.36 -10.01 -1.84
C ILE A 7 4.75 -8.79 -1.15
N ASP A 8 5.57 -7.77 -0.94
CA ASP A 8 5.14 -6.47 -0.43
C ASP A 8 4.65 -5.57 -1.57
N PHE A 9 3.43 -5.06 -1.42
CA PHE A 9 2.84 -4.10 -2.35
C PHE A 9 2.82 -2.70 -1.74
N PHE A 10 3.70 -1.83 -2.24
CA PHE A 10 3.75 -0.43 -1.84
C PHE A 10 2.85 0.41 -2.75
N HIS A 11 1.88 1.11 -2.15
CA HIS A 11 0.88 1.91 -2.84
C HIS A 11 0.43 3.10 -1.98
N ASP A 12 -0.34 4.01 -2.60
CA ASP A 12 -0.96 5.15 -1.93
C ASP A 12 -2.39 5.35 -2.47
N VAL A 13 -3.29 5.84 -1.63
CA VAL A 13 -4.70 6.07 -1.95
C VAL A 13 -4.95 7.23 -2.93
N VAL A 14 -4.00 8.17 -3.07
CA VAL A 14 -4.07 9.29 -4.03
C VAL A 14 -3.35 9.00 -5.35
N CYS A 15 -2.59 7.91 -5.45
CA CYS A 15 -1.82 7.61 -6.66
C CYS A 15 -2.72 7.07 -7.78
N CYS A 16 -2.90 7.87 -8.84
CA CYS A 16 -3.69 7.49 -10.02
C CYS A 16 -3.09 6.33 -10.82
N TRP A 17 -1.82 6.00 -10.60
CA TRP A 17 -1.11 4.89 -11.24
C TRP A 17 -1.12 3.59 -10.41
N CYS A 18 -1.56 3.63 -9.15
CA CYS A 18 -1.73 2.43 -8.34
C CYS A 18 -2.93 1.63 -8.84
N PHE A 19 -2.71 0.32 -9.05
CA PHE A 19 -3.52 -0.67 -9.78
C PHE A 19 -5.05 -0.70 -9.49
N ASN A 20 -5.53 -0.12 -8.39
CA ASN A 20 -6.90 -0.31 -7.91
C ASN A 20 -7.75 0.97 -7.74
N ILE A 21 -7.21 2.17 -8.02
CA ILE A 21 -7.91 3.43 -7.71
C ILE A 21 -8.48 4.12 -8.96
N SER A 22 -8.26 3.62 -10.18
CA SER A 22 -8.93 4.19 -11.37
C SER A 22 -10.47 4.15 -11.26
N SER A 23 -11.04 3.18 -10.54
CA SER A 23 -12.49 3.09 -10.27
C SER A 23 -12.93 4.05 -9.16
N ARG A 24 -12.15 4.20 -8.08
CA ARG A 24 -12.41 5.17 -7.01
C ARG A 24 -12.18 6.62 -7.47
N MET A 25 -11.34 6.86 -8.47
CA MET A 25 -11.19 8.16 -9.14
C MET A 25 -12.46 8.61 -9.88
N ARG A 26 -13.43 7.74 -10.19
CA ARG A 26 -14.76 8.18 -10.64
C ARG A 26 -15.58 8.83 -9.52
N ASN A 27 -15.32 8.47 -8.26
CA ASN A 27 -15.89 9.13 -7.07
C ASN A 27 -15.05 10.36 -6.65
N LEU A 28 -13.92 10.64 -7.31
CA LEU A 28 -13.20 11.92 -7.20
C LEU A 28 -14.03 13.11 -7.73
N ALA A 29 -15.25 12.86 -8.22
CA ALA A 29 -16.21 13.90 -8.59
C ALA A 29 -16.46 14.90 -7.44
N GLU A 30 -16.28 14.50 -6.17
CA GLU A 30 -16.45 15.40 -5.02
C GLU A 30 -15.19 16.22 -4.67
N ALA A 31 -14.02 15.86 -5.20
CA ALA A 31 -12.75 16.57 -5.04
C ALA A 31 -12.42 16.99 -3.58
N ARG A 32 -12.84 16.19 -2.59
CA ARG A 32 -12.58 16.45 -1.17
C ARG A 32 -11.10 16.27 -0.86
N ASP A 33 -10.55 17.15 -0.04
CA ASP A 33 -9.15 17.07 0.40
C ASP A 33 -9.00 16.01 1.49
N ILE A 34 -8.67 14.77 1.11
CA ILE A 34 -8.50 13.68 2.07
C ILE A 34 -7.22 13.78 2.90
N ALA A 35 -6.39 14.82 2.70
CA ALA A 35 -5.32 15.17 3.64
C ALA A 35 -5.84 16.01 4.82
N ASP A 36 -7.04 16.60 4.70
CA ASP A 36 -7.69 17.33 5.78
C ASP A 36 -8.38 16.38 6.76
N ARG A 37 -8.14 16.61 8.06
CA ARG A 37 -8.68 15.79 9.14
C ARG A 37 -10.19 15.88 9.21
N ALA A 38 -10.78 17.07 9.03
CA ALA A 38 -12.24 17.22 9.09
C ALA A 38 -12.91 16.43 7.96
N THR A 39 -12.35 16.51 6.74
CA THR A 39 -12.77 15.71 5.60
C THR A 39 -12.76 14.21 5.90
N LEU A 40 -11.71 13.69 6.55
CA LEU A 40 -11.63 12.28 6.93
C LEU A 40 -12.71 11.87 7.95
N LEU A 41 -13.04 12.73 8.91
CA LEU A 41 -14.09 12.47 9.90
C LEU A 41 -15.48 12.48 9.26
N ASP A 42 -15.75 13.44 8.39
CA ASP A 42 -17.02 13.53 7.67
C ASP A 42 -17.23 12.27 6.80
N VAL A 43 -16.20 11.83 6.07
CA VAL A 43 -16.26 10.58 5.30
C VAL A 43 -16.48 9.37 6.21
N ALA A 44 -15.85 9.35 7.39
CA ALA A 44 -16.02 8.26 8.34
C ALA A 44 -17.47 8.17 8.85
N ASP A 45 -18.08 9.31 9.21
CA ASP A 45 -19.48 9.40 9.62
C ASP A 45 -20.45 8.98 8.51
N GLU A 46 -20.25 9.46 7.28
CA GLU A 46 -21.03 9.08 6.09
C GLU A 46 -21.00 7.56 5.82
N LEU A 47 -19.87 6.91 6.14
CA LEU A 47 -19.69 5.45 6.03
C LEU A 47 -20.20 4.67 7.24
N GLY A 48 -20.70 5.35 8.28
CA GLY A 48 -21.26 4.76 9.50
C GLY A 48 -20.24 4.38 10.56
N PHE A 49 -19.03 4.93 10.52
CA PHE A 49 -18.07 4.79 11.62
C PHE A 49 -18.42 5.73 12.78
N GLU A 50 -18.15 5.29 14.01
CA GLU A 50 -18.31 6.15 15.19
C GLU A 50 -17.21 7.22 15.19
N THR A 51 -17.61 8.49 15.18
CA THR A 51 -16.73 9.63 14.93
C THR A 51 -15.67 9.81 16.01
N GLU A 52 -16.01 9.68 17.30
CA GLU A 52 -15.04 9.87 18.39
C GLU A 52 -13.99 8.76 18.41
N ALA A 53 -14.40 7.50 18.24
CA ALA A 53 -13.50 6.35 18.15
C ALA A 53 -12.60 6.43 16.91
N PHE A 54 -13.14 6.83 15.75
CA PHE A 54 -12.35 7.03 14.55
C PHE A 54 -11.32 8.15 14.74
N ALA A 55 -11.74 9.30 15.26
CA ALA A 55 -10.84 10.40 15.59
C ALA A 55 -9.73 9.97 16.56
N GLY A 56 -10.08 9.22 17.60
CA GLY A 56 -9.14 8.67 18.57
C GLY A 56 -8.10 7.74 17.93
N MET A 57 -8.52 6.87 17.00
CA MET A 57 -7.60 6.02 16.25
C MET A 57 -6.75 6.80 15.25
N LEU A 58 -7.33 7.78 14.56
CA LEU A 58 -6.63 8.62 13.58
C LEU A 58 -5.48 9.39 14.24
N ASP A 59 -5.73 9.95 15.42
CA ASP A 59 -4.75 10.76 16.17
C ASP A 59 -3.82 9.90 17.06
N ALA A 60 -4.04 8.57 17.13
CA ALA A 60 -3.28 7.70 18.00
C ALA A 60 -1.78 7.63 17.60
N PRO A 61 -0.84 7.71 18.57
CA PRO A 61 0.58 7.53 18.30
C PRO A 61 0.92 6.17 17.69
N THR A 62 0.10 5.14 17.94
CA THR A 62 0.24 3.82 17.33
C THR A 62 -0.01 3.86 15.83
N THR A 63 -0.95 4.70 15.37
CA THR A 63 -1.29 4.84 13.95
C THR A 63 -0.17 5.55 13.20
N SER A 64 0.31 6.68 13.72
CA SER A 64 1.46 7.38 13.13
C SER A 64 2.75 6.55 13.19
N GLY A 65 2.94 5.79 14.28
CA GLY A 65 4.04 4.83 14.41
C GLY A 65 3.98 3.71 13.37
N ALA A 66 2.81 3.17 13.08
CA ALA A 66 2.62 2.16 12.03
C ALA A 66 2.94 2.73 10.63
N VAL A 67 2.46 3.94 10.33
CA VAL A 67 2.77 4.62 9.05
C VAL A 67 4.27 4.83 8.89
N GLU A 68 4.98 5.26 9.93
CA GLU A 68 6.43 5.47 9.83
C GLU A 68 7.20 4.15 9.73
N ALA A 69 6.73 3.09 10.39
CA ALA A 69 7.30 1.75 10.24
C ALA A 69 7.18 1.24 8.79
N ASP A 70 6.03 1.44 8.14
CA ASP A 70 5.83 1.09 6.73
C ASP A 70 6.74 1.90 5.80
N ARG A 71 6.88 3.21 6.05
CA ARG A 71 7.82 4.07 5.31
C ARG A 71 9.27 3.63 5.50
N GLN A 72 9.65 3.24 6.71
CA GLN A 72 10.99 2.71 6.99
C GLN A 72 11.23 1.39 6.27
N HIS A 73 10.25 0.49 6.27
CA HIS A 73 10.31 -0.77 5.54
C HIS A 73 10.52 -0.55 4.04
N ALA A 74 9.75 0.36 3.44
CA ALA A 74 9.90 0.76 2.03
C ALA A 74 11.32 1.30 1.73
N ARG A 75 11.88 2.13 2.62
CA ARG A 75 13.23 2.69 2.48
C ARG A 75 14.32 1.62 2.57
N THR A 76 14.19 0.66 3.49
CA THR A 76 15.12 -0.48 3.60
C THR A 76 15.15 -1.30 2.32
N LEU A 77 14.00 -1.43 1.65
CA LEU A 77 13.87 -2.11 0.34
C LEU A 77 14.17 -1.18 -0.87
N GLN A 78 14.69 0.02 -0.63
CA GLN A 78 15.03 1.03 -1.66
C GLN A 78 13.87 1.38 -2.61
N VAL A 79 12.62 1.28 -2.13
CA VAL A 79 11.42 1.68 -2.87
C VAL A 79 11.40 3.19 -2.97
N ARG A 80 11.54 3.71 -4.20
CA ARG A 80 11.61 5.15 -4.51
C ARG A 80 10.37 5.71 -5.20
N ALA A 81 9.46 4.83 -5.61
CA ALA A 81 8.23 5.20 -6.29
C ALA A 81 7.20 4.08 -6.13
N ILE A 82 5.93 4.48 -6.14
CA ILE A 82 4.77 3.59 -6.15
C ILE A 82 4.04 3.67 -7.51
N PRO A 83 3.31 2.63 -7.94
CA PRO A 83 3.24 1.31 -7.31
C PRO A 83 4.55 0.52 -7.42
N ALA A 84 4.84 -0.31 -6.41
CA ALA A 84 5.95 -1.26 -6.43
C ALA A 84 5.57 -2.58 -5.78
N LEU A 85 6.00 -3.68 -6.40
CA LEU A 85 5.94 -5.02 -5.83
C LEU A 85 7.37 -5.46 -5.54
N VAL A 86 7.65 -5.87 -4.30
CA VAL A 86 8.97 -6.31 -3.86
C VAL A 86 8.86 -7.66 -3.17
N ILE A 87 9.72 -8.59 -3.54
CA ILE A 87 9.89 -9.84 -2.83
C ILE A 87 10.68 -9.56 -1.55
N ARG A 88 10.03 -9.70 -0.39
CA ARG A 88 10.58 -9.27 0.90
C ARG A 88 11.90 -9.97 1.22
N GLU A 89 11.97 -11.27 0.97
CA GLU A 89 13.11 -12.11 1.33
C GLU A 89 14.37 -11.78 0.54
N THR A 90 14.23 -11.25 -0.68
CA THR A 90 15.35 -10.98 -1.59
C THR A 90 15.56 -9.49 -1.87
N GLY A 91 14.60 -8.64 -1.52
CA GLY A 91 14.53 -7.25 -1.96
C GLY A 91 14.30 -7.07 -3.47
N THR A 92 14.02 -8.16 -4.20
CA THR A 92 13.86 -8.11 -5.66
C THR A 92 12.58 -7.37 -6.01
N ARG A 93 12.70 -6.29 -6.79
CA ARG A 93 11.54 -5.59 -7.34
C ARG A 93 11.00 -6.35 -8.55
N LEU A 94 9.70 -6.65 -8.53
CA LEU A 94 9.01 -7.23 -9.68
C LEU A 94 8.73 -6.15 -10.72
N ILE A 95 9.00 -6.50 -11.97
CA ILE A 95 8.78 -5.66 -13.15
C ILE A 95 7.44 -6.06 -13.77
N ASN A 96 6.60 -5.06 -14.04
CA ASN A 96 5.33 -5.25 -14.72
C ASN A 96 5.54 -5.87 -16.11
N GLY A 97 4.71 -6.86 -16.44
CA GLY A 97 4.76 -7.55 -17.72
C GLY A 97 3.66 -8.61 -17.82
N PRO A 98 3.66 -9.43 -18.89
CA PRO A 98 2.76 -10.56 -19.03
C PRO A 98 2.87 -11.55 -17.87
N ARG A 99 1.82 -12.35 -17.66
CA ARG A 99 1.73 -13.28 -16.53
C ARG A 99 2.92 -14.24 -16.48
N GLU A 100 3.35 -14.75 -17.63
CA GLU A 100 4.49 -15.64 -17.76
C GLU A 100 5.82 -14.99 -17.33
N ALA A 101 6.02 -13.71 -17.64
CA ALA A 101 7.20 -12.98 -17.24
C ALA A 101 7.22 -12.73 -15.73
N LEU A 102 6.06 -12.45 -15.13
CA LEU A 102 5.94 -12.31 -13.67
C LEU A 102 6.17 -13.65 -12.96
N ALA A 103 5.61 -14.74 -13.49
CA ALA A 103 5.81 -16.08 -12.96
C ALA A 103 7.30 -16.50 -13.00
N ALA A 104 8.01 -16.18 -14.09
CA ALA A 104 9.44 -16.44 -14.21
C ALA A 104 10.26 -15.65 -13.18
N GLN A 105 9.93 -14.37 -12.94
CA GLN A 105 10.58 -13.55 -11.91
C GLN A 105 10.39 -14.15 -10.50
N ILE A 106 9.18 -14.58 -10.16
CA ILE A 106 8.88 -15.20 -8.85
C ILE A 106 9.60 -16.55 -8.73
N GLY A 107 9.60 -17.37 -9.79
CA GLY A 107 10.30 -18.65 -9.82
C GLY A 107 11.80 -18.50 -9.58
N ALA A 108 12.45 -17.53 -10.24
CA ALA A 108 13.86 -17.24 -10.03
C ALA A 108 14.16 -16.84 -8.58
N ALA A 109 13.29 -16.05 -7.94
CA ALA A 109 13.48 -15.63 -6.56
C ALA A 109 13.31 -16.76 -5.54
N LEU A 110 12.40 -17.72 -5.78
CA LEU A 110 12.25 -18.90 -4.93
C LEU A 110 13.52 -19.75 -4.87
N HIS A 111 14.30 -19.78 -5.94
CA HIS A 111 15.60 -20.48 -5.96
C HIS A 111 16.70 -19.77 -5.18
N LEU A 112 16.54 -18.48 -4.86
CA LEU A 112 17.50 -17.69 -4.08
C LEU A 112 17.23 -17.77 -2.56
N THR A 113 16.08 -18.32 -2.17
CA THR A 113 15.64 -18.44 -0.77
C THR A 113 15.88 -19.82 -0.15
N VAL A 114 16.55 -20.73 -0.87
CA VAL A 114 16.88 -22.11 -0.46
C VAL A 114 18.37 -22.25 -0.17
#